data_AF-A0A654DWJ1-F1
#
_entry.id   AF-A0A654DWJ1-F1
#
_cell.length_a   1.000
_cell.length_b   1.000
_cell.length_c   1.000
_cell.angle_alpha   90.00
_cell.angle_beta   90.00
_cell.angle_gamma   90.00
#
_symmetry.space_group_name_H-M   'P 1'
#
loop_
_entity.id
_entity.type
_entity.pdbx_description
1 polymer ?
#
loop_
_entity_poly.entity_id
_entity_poly.type
_entity_poly.pdbx_seq_one_letter_code
_entity_poly.pdbx_strand_id
1 'polypeptide(L)'
;MEFKTTLSKFSGKDASVYELHLPVPKPIAEQFIRGENRRIICEINQTTSIRSGLMPHKDYWYILLNQAVIKKLGLAIGNTVTVKLSPDDSTYGMDMPEELIILLDQDPEGNEYFHQLTPGKQRNLIYIVSKVKSPESRLNKALAIVHHLKERNGKLDFKLLNVVIKDYNQRGKLN
;
A
#
# COMPACT_ATOMS: atom_id res chain seq x y z
N MET A 1 10.95 -14.55 11.18
CA MET A 1 11.51 -14.08 12.47
C MET A 1 10.36 -13.73 13.40
N GLU A 2 10.35 -14.20 14.64
CA GLU A 2 9.28 -13.91 15.62
C GLU A 2 9.85 -13.18 16.84
N PHE A 3 9.14 -12.16 17.34
CA PHE A 3 9.53 -11.40 18.53
C PHE A 3 8.31 -10.73 19.18
N LYS A 4 8.49 -10.21 20.40
CA LYS A 4 7.47 -9.40 21.09
C LYS A 4 7.77 -7.92 20.95
N THR A 5 6.73 -7.11 20.76
CA THR A 5 6.83 -5.65 20.71
C THR A 5 5.57 -5.01 21.27
N THR A 6 5.62 -3.73 21.56
CA THR A 6 4.54 -2.99 22.23
C THR A 6 3.97 -1.94 21.31
N LEU A 7 2.64 -1.91 21.19
CA LEU A 7 1.94 -0.89 20.42
C LEU A 7 2.26 0.49 20.96
N SER A 8 2.87 1.29 20.10
CA SER A 8 3.34 2.63 20.40
C SER A 8 2.63 3.65 19.52
N LYS A 9 2.63 4.90 19.97
CA LYS A 9 2.04 6.03 19.26
C LYS A 9 3.07 7.14 19.16
N PHE A 10 3.32 7.62 17.95
CA PHE A 10 4.12 8.82 17.75
C PHE A 10 3.41 10.04 18.36
N SER A 11 4.18 10.97 18.92
CA SER A 11 3.67 12.19 19.56
C SER A 11 4.43 13.42 19.09
N GLY A 12 3.79 14.60 19.21
CA GLY A 12 4.42 15.88 18.87
C GLY A 12 4.80 16.00 17.40
N LYS A 13 6.03 16.45 17.12
CA LYS A 13 6.55 16.67 15.76
C LYS A 13 6.71 15.38 14.94
N ASP A 14 6.73 14.23 15.61
CA ASP A 14 6.86 12.91 14.99
C ASP A 14 5.48 12.32 14.60
N ALA A 15 4.38 12.98 14.97
CA ALA A 15 3.02 12.56 14.60
C ALA A 15 2.75 12.80 13.10
N SER A 16 2.45 11.72 12.38
CA SER A 16 1.98 11.75 10.99
C SER A 16 0.48 11.40 10.92
N VAL A 17 -0.12 11.38 9.72
CA VAL A 17 -1.50 10.86 9.50
C VAL A 17 -1.69 9.45 10.08
N TYR A 18 -0.61 8.67 10.20
CA TYR A 18 -0.58 7.38 10.88
C TYR A 18 0.40 7.44 12.06
N GLU A 19 -0.13 7.46 13.28
CA GLU A 19 0.66 7.61 14.51
C GLU A 19 0.96 6.26 15.19
N LEU A 20 0.11 5.25 14.96
CA LEU A 20 0.19 3.95 15.63
C LEU A 20 1.17 3.01 14.92
N HIS A 21 2.12 2.47 15.66
CA HIS A 21 3.18 1.65 15.12
C HIS A 21 3.67 0.57 16.08
N LEU A 22 4.27 -0.47 15.51
CA LEU A 22 5.03 -1.48 16.22
C LEU A 22 6.52 -1.25 15.99
N PRO A 23 7.30 -0.93 17.04
CA PRO A 23 8.76 -0.90 16.94
C PRO A 23 9.33 -2.28 16.58
N VAL A 24 10.37 -2.28 15.77
CA VAL A 24 11.12 -3.43 15.28
C VAL A 24 12.59 -3.16 15.58
N PRO A 25 13.24 -3.98 16.41
CA PRO A 25 14.66 -3.86 16.68
C PRO A 25 15.49 -3.87 15.39
N LYS A 26 16.51 -3.02 15.32
CA LYS A 26 17.37 -2.89 14.15
C LYS A 26 17.98 -4.24 13.67
N PRO A 27 18.52 -5.11 14.55
CA PRO A 27 19.05 -6.41 14.13
C PRO A 27 18.01 -7.36 13.51
N ILE A 28 16.73 -7.17 13.84
CA ILE A 28 15.63 -7.93 13.26
C ILE A 28 15.23 -7.33 11.91
N ALA A 29 15.06 -6.01 11.85
CA ALA A 29 14.63 -5.31 10.63
C ALA A 29 15.63 -5.48 9.48
N GLU A 30 16.93 -5.40 9.77
CA GLU A 30 18.00 -5.49 8.76
C GLU A 30 18.01 -6.82 8.01
N GLN A 31 17.47 -7.91 8.59
CA GLN A 31 17.33 -9.20 7.92
C GLN A 31 16.32 -9.18 6.76
N PHE A 32 15.42 -8.19 6.74
CA PHE A 32 14.34 -8.07 5.75
C PHE A 32 14.55 -6.92 4.76
N ILE A 33 15.66 -6.19 4.88
CA ILE A 33 15.97 -5.05 4.00
C ILE A 33 16.93 -5.54 2.91
N ARG A 34 16.48 -5.45 1.65
CA ARG A 34 17.25 -5.86 0.46
C ARG A 34 17.30 -4.71 -0.54
N GLY A 35 18.39 -3.95 -0.52
CA GLY A 35 18.49 -2.71 -1.31
C GLY A 35 17.36 -1.74 -0.95
N GLU A 36 16.52 -1.40 -1.92
CA GLU A 36 15.35 -0.55 -1.70
C GLU A 36 14.11 -1.32 -1.23
N ASN A 37 14.10 -2.66 -1.32
CA ASN A 37 12.98 -3.47 -0.85
C ASN A 37 13.02 -3.60 0.67
N ARG A 38 11.94 -3.16 1.32
CA ARG A 38 11.73 -3.19 2.77
C ARG A 38 10.38 -3.78 3.12
N ARG A 39 9.79 -4.54 2.20
CA ARG A 39 8.43 -5.05 2.29
C ARG A 39 8.41 -6.35 3.08
N ILE A 40 7.46 -6.42 4.00
CA ILE A 40 7.29 -7.56 4.90
C ILE A 40 5.81 -7.94 4.99
N ILE A 41 5.59 -9.20 5.28
CA ILE A 41 4.33 -9.68 5.83
C ILE A 41 4.51 -9.75 7.35
N CYS A 42 3.69 -9.02 8.08
CA CYS A 42 3.64 -9.00 9.54
C CYS A 42 2.40 -9.74 10.01
N GLU A 43 2.60 -10.87 10.66
CA GLU A 43 1.57 -11.61 11.36
C GLU A 43 1.58 -11.20 12.83
N ILE A 44 0.43 -10.74 13.34
CA ILE A 44 0.26 -10.21 14.70
C ILE A 44 -0.63 -11.17 15.48
N ASN A 45 -0.15 -11.62 16.64
CA ASN A 45 -0.82 -12.55 17.55
C ASN A 45 -1.37 -13.80 16.83
N GLN A 46 -0.71 -14.28 15.77
CA GLN A 46 -1.09 -15.45 14.97
C GLN A 46 -2.53 -15.39 14.38
N THR A 47 -3.14 -14.21 14.33
CA THR A 47 -4.57 -14.05 14.00
C THR A 47 -4.81 -13.04 12.88
N THR A 48 -3.92 -12.07 12.71
CA THR A 48 -4.04 -11.07 11.65
C THR A 48 -2.71 -10.88 10.94
N SER A 49 -2.72 -11.07 9.62
CA SER A 49 -1.58 -10.81 8.75
C SER A 49 -1.79 -9.51 7.98
N ILE A 50 -0.75 -8.69 7.90
CA ILE A 50 -0.74 -7.44 7.13
C ILE A 50 0.51 -7.37 6.25
N ARG A 51 0.35 -6.91 5.01
CA ARG A 51 1.46 -6.53 4.14
C ARG A 51 1.86 -5.08 4.47
N SER A 52 3.10 -4.86 4.87
CA SER A 52 3.59 -3.53 5.27
C SER A 52 5.03 -3.29 4.85
N GLY A 53 5.52 -2.08 5.07
CA GLY A 53 6.91 -1.71 4.86
C GLY A 53 7.59 -1.43 6.19
N LEU A 54 8.86 -1.78 6.31
CA LEU A 54 9.71 -1.31 7.39
C LEU A 54 10.12 0.14 7.11
N MET A 55 9.83 1.02 8.06
CA MET A 55 10.21 2.43 8.01
C MET A 55 11.27 2.74 9.08
N PRO A 56 12.32 3.51 8.77
CA PRO A 56 13.34 3.86 9.75
C PRO A 56 12.85 4.97 10.68
N HIS A 57 13.13 4.86 11.98
CA HIS A 57 12.91 5.92 12.97
C HIS A 57 14.05 5.96 13.98
N LYS A 58 14.93 6.96 13.87
CA LYS A 58 16.09 7.15 14.76
C LYS A 58 16.88 5.84 14.89
N ASP A 59 16.82 5.20 16.06
CA ASP A 59 17.61 4.00 16.39
C ASP A 59 16.88 2.67 16.14
N TYR A 60 15.65 2.71 15.63
CA TYR A 60 14.85 1.51 15.35
C TYR A 60 14.10 1.60 14.02
N TRP A 61 13.45 0.50 13.66
CA TRP A 61 12.55 0.44 12.51
C TRP A 61 11.13 0.24 13.00
N TYR A 62 10.12 0.59 12.23
CA TYR A 62 8.74 0.42 12.66
C TYR A 62 7.82 -0.04 11.54
N ILE A 63 6.72 -0.66 11.96
CA ILE A 63 5.61 -1.08 11.10
C ILE A 63 4.41 -0.22 11.49
N LEU A 64 3.86 0.56 10.55
CA LEU A 64 2.62 1.31 10.81
C LEU A 64 1.43 0.36 10.86
N LEU A 65 0.54 0.64 11.81
CA LEU A 65 -0.77 0.01 11.92
C LEU A 65 -1.87 1.04 11.61
N ASN A 66 -2.84 0.63 10.80
CA ASN A 66 -4.03 1.44 10.56
C ASN A 66 -5.09 1.15 11.63
N GLN A 67 -6.06 2.06 11.76
CA GLN A 67 -7.14 1.95 12.75
C GLN A 67 -8.00 0.68 12.58
N ALA A 68 -8.13 0.15 11.36
CA ALA A 68 -8.92 -1.07 11.14
C ALA A 68 -8.25 -2.30 11.77
N VAL A 69 -6.93 -2.42 11.66
CA VAL A 69 -6.14 -3.49 12.30
C VAL A 69 -6.20 -3.38 13.82
N ILE A 70 -6.05 -2.16 14.35
CA ILE A 70 -6.12 -1.89 15.79
C ILE A 70 -7.47 -2.32 16.37
N LYS A 71 -8.56 -1.91 15.71
CA LYS A 71 -9.93 -2.30 16.11
C LYS A 71 -10.15 -3.81 16.00
N LYS A 72 -9.68 -4.43 14.90
CA LYS A 72 -9.81 -5.88 14.70
C LYS A 72 -9.13 -6.70 15.79
N LEU A 73 -7.95 -6.25 16.23
CA LEU A 73 -7.15 -6.92 17.25
C LEU A 73 -7.49 -6.48 18.69
N GLY A 74 -8.38 -5.49 18.87
CA GLY A 74 -8.73 -4.95 20.18
C GLY A 74 -7.55 -4.34 20.94
N LEU A 75 -6.55 -3.79 20.23
CA LEU A 75 -5.33 -3.30 20.85
C LEU A 75 -5.48 -1.88 21.41
N ALA A 76 -4.93 -1.67 22.59
CA ALA A 76 -4.67 -0.36 23.18
C ALA A 76 -3.17 -0.05 23.17
N ILE A 77 -2.83 1.25 23.19
CA ILE A 77 -1.43 1.70 23.34
C ILE A 77 -0.85 1.08 24.61
N GLY A 78 0.38 0.57 24.53
CA GLY A 78 1.03 -0.17 25.62
C GLY A 78 0.73 -1.67 25.65
N ASN A 79 -0.19 -2.18 24.81
CA ASN A 79 -0.36 -3.63 24.67
C ASN A 79 0.84 -4.26 23.99
N THR A 80 1.32 -5.37 24.56
CA THR A 80 2.37 -6.19 23.97
C THR A 80 1.74 -7.23 23.05
N VAL A 81 2.30 -7.38 21.86
CA VAL A 81 1.89 -8.33 20.84
C VAL A 81 3.06 -9.20 20.43
N THR A 82 2.77 -10.44 20.02
CA THR A 82 3.73 -11.28 19.32
C THR A 82 3.63 -10.99 17.84
N VAL A 83 4.76 -10.68 17.20
CA VAL A 83 4.84 -10.44 15.76
C VAL A 83 5.76 -11.44 15.09
N LYS A 84 5.33 -11.94 13.94
CA LYS A 84 6.13 -12.79 13.06
C LYS A 84 6.28 -12.11 11.71
N LEU A 85 7.53 -11.85 11.34
CA LEU A 85 7.90 -11.20 10.08
C LEU A 85 8.41 -12.24 9.07
N SER A 86 8.00 -12.04 7.83
CA SER A 86 8.51 -12.72 6.64
C SER A 86 8.70 -11.70 5.50
N PRO A 87 9.60 -11.94 4.53
CA PRO A 87 9.71 -11.10 3.35
C PRO A 87 8.40 -11.07 2.57
N ASP A 88 8.06 -9.92 1.99
CA ASP A 88 6.97 -9.80 1.02
C ASP A 88 7.57 -9.74 -0.39
N ASP A 89 7.69 -10.92 -1.00
CA ASP A 89 8.24 -11.10 -2.34
C ASP A 89 7.17 -10.94 -3.45
N SER A 90 5.97 -10.45 -3.10
CA SER A 90 4.94 -10.19 -4.10
C SER A 90 5.32 -9.02 -5.01
N THR A 91 5.05 -9.16 -6.31
CA THR A 91 5.44 -8.18 -7.35
C THR A 91 5.07 -6.75 -6.98
N TYR A 92 3.84 -6.54 -6.50
CA TYR A 92 3.32 -5.21 -6.18
C TYR A 92 3.17 -4.95 -4.69
N GLY A 93 3.49 -5.90 -3.80
CA GLY A 93 3.19 -5.78 -2.37
C GLY A 93 1.69 -5.84 -2.03
N MET A 94 0.86 -6.20 -3.01
CA MET A 94 -0.59 -6.39 -2.93
C MET A 94 -1.10 -7.05 -4.21
N ASP A 95 -2.33 -7.57 -4.17
CA ASP A 95 -2.94 -8.21 -5.32
C ASP A 95 -3.47 -7.14 -6.28
N MET A 96 -3.21 -7.31 -7.58
CA MET A 96 -3.72 -6.42 -8.62
C MET A 96 -5.15 -6.83 -8.99
N PRO A 97 -6.12 -5.89 -9.07
CA PRO A 97 -7.46 -6.20 -9.52
C PRO A 97 -7.51 -6.71 -10.97
N GLU A 98 -8.38 -7.68 -11.23
CA GLU A 98 -8.58 -8.29 -12.54
C GLU A 98 -8.85 -7.26 -13.65
N GLU A 99 -9.65 -6.23 -13.36
CA GLU A 99 -9.99 -5.22 -14.36
C GLU A 99 -8.77 -4.38 -14.78
N LEU A 100 -7.81 -4.16 -13.87
CA LEU A 100 -6.56 -3.48 -14.22
C LEU A 100 -5.62 -4.41 -14.98
N ILE A 101 -5.55 -5.70 -14.63
CA ILE A 101 -4.75 -6.69 -15.36
C ILE A 101 -5.21 -6.76 -16.82
N ILE A 102 -6.50 -7.02 -17.05
CA ILE A 102 -7.07 -7.16 -18.39
C ILE A 102 -6.84 -5.88 -19.21
N LEU A 103 -7.01 -4.70 -18.60
CA LEU A 103 -6.81 -3.44 -19.30
C LEU A 103 -5.35 -3.24 -19.72
N LEU A 104 -4.38 -3.55 -18.84
CA LEU A 104 -2.95 -3.45 -19.18
C LEU A 104 -2.57 -4.49 -20.24
N ASP A 105 -3.13 -5.69 -20.20
CA ASP A 105 -2.89 -6.71 -21.23
C ASP A 105 -3.42 -6.27 -22.62
N GLN A 106 -4.50 -5.48 -22.65
CA GLN A 106 -5.12 -4.98 -23.89
C GLN A 106 -4.57 -3.63 -24.38
N ASP A 107 -3.90 -2.85 -23.53
CA ASP A 107 -3.31 -1.55 -23.86
C ASP A 107 -1.78 -1.58 -23.66
N PRO A 108 -1.00 -2.02 -24.68
CA PRO A 108 0.45 -2.16 -24.56
C PRO A 108 1.17 -0.86 -24.16
N GLU A 109 0.71 0.28 -24.65
CA GLU A 109 1.27 1.59 -24.32
C GLU A 109 1.00 1.95 -22.84
N GLY A 110 -0.24 1.76 -22.39
CA GLY A 110 -0.61 1.92 -20.98
C GLY A 110 0.20 1.00 -20.06
N ASN A 111 0.40 -0.24 -20.50
CA ASN A 111 1.19 -1.24 -19.80
C ASN A 111 2.65 -0.83 -19.64
N GLU A 112 3.27 -0.36 -20.72
CA GLU A 112 4.64 0.13 -20.71
C GLU A 112 4.79 1.30 -19.72
N TYR A 113 3.92 2.31 -19.83
CA TYR A 113 3.96 3.46 -18.92
C TYR A 113 3.75 3.08 -17.46
N PHE A 114 2.83 2.15 -17.17
CA PHE A 114 2.62 1.65 -15.82
C PHE A 114 3.88 0.96 -15.26
N HIS A 115 4.52 0.12 -16.07
CA HIS A 115 5.70 -0.64 -15.64
C HIS A 115 6.98 0.19 -15.53
N GLN A 116 7.05 1.35 -16.19
CA GLN A 116 8.13 2.34 -16.00
C GLN A 116 8.02 3.14 -14.68
N LEU A 117 6.87 3.11 -14.01
CA LEU A 117 6.71 3.78 -12.70
C LEU A 117 7.52 3.06 -11.62
N THR A 118 7.90 3.81 -10.57
CA THR A 118 8.51 3.17 -9.39
C THR A 118 7.52 2.20 -8.72
N PRO A 119 7.99 1.12 -8.07
CA PRO A 119 7.09 0.16 -7.39
C PRO A 119 6.14 0.81 -6.38
N GLY A 120 6.56 1.90 -5.74
CA GLY A 120 5.71 2.70 -4.85
C GLY A 120 4.54 3.37 -5.57
N LYS A 121 4.77 3.93 -6.76
CA LYS A 121 3.74 4.56 -7.60
C LYS A 121 2.78 3.51 -8.18
N GLN A 122 3.31 2.39 -8.69
CA GLN A 122 2.48 1.25 -9.14
C GLN A 122 1.52 0.79 -8.05
N ARG A 123 2.04 0.51 -6.85
CA ARG A 123 1.23 0.10 -5.69
C ARG A 123 0.17 1.14 -5.32
N ASN A 124 0.48 2.43 -5.42
CA ASN A 124 -0.49 3.48 -5.15
C ASN A 124 -1.67 3.42 -6.13
N LEU A 125 -1.38 3.26 -7.43
CA LEU A 125 -2.40 3.13 -8.48
C LEU A 125 -3.24 1.85 -8.28
N ILE A 126 -2.60 0.71 -8.01
CA ILE A 126 -3.29 -0.55 -7.71
C ILE A 126 -4.21 -0.38 -6.49
N TYR A 127 -3.73 0.30 -5.44
CA TYR A 127 -4.53 0.60 -4.25
C TYR A 127 -5.74 1.49 -4.57
N ILE A 128 -5.59 2.51 -5.42
CA ILE A 128 -6.70 3.37 -5.84
C ILE A 128 -7.81 2.54 -6.48
N VAL A 129 -7.47 1.59 -7.35
CA VAL A 129 -8.43 0.66 -7.98
C VAL A 129 -8.99 -0.31 -6.94
N SER A 130 -8.15 -0.96 -6.15
CA SER A 130 -8.56 -2.00 -5.18
C SER A 130 -9.47 -1.48 -4.06
N LYS A 131 -9.42 -0.18 -3.75
CA LYS A 131 -10.20 0.43 -2.67
C LYS A 131 -11.71 0.44 -2.95
N VAL A 132 -12.14 0.40 -4.20
CA VAL A 132 -13.57 0.37 -4.55
C VAL A 132 -14.06 -1.06 -4.74
N LYS A 133 -15.33 -1.30 -4.36
CA LYS A 133 -15.87 -2.66 -4.23
C LYS A 133 -16.49 -3.21 -5.52
N SER A 134 -17.11 -2.37 -6.36
CA SER A 134 -17.78 -2.85 -7.57
C SER A 134 -16.79 -3.03 -8.73
N PRO A 135 -16.93 -4.10 -9.54
CA PRO A 135 -16.12 -4.30 -10.75
C PRO A 135 -16.14 -3.08 -11.68
N GLU A 136 -17.32 -2.52 -11.91
CA GLU A 136 -17.50 -1.32 -12.74
C GLU A 136 -16.71 -0.11 -12.21
N SER A 137 -16.73 0.12 -10.89
CA SER A 137 -15.94 1.22 -10.29
C SER A 137 -14.44 0.96 -10.41
N ARG A 138 -14.00 -0.30 -10.32
CA ARG A 138 -12.60 -0.68 -10.53
C ARG A 138 -12.19 -0.43 -11.98
N LEU A 139 -13.00 -0.86 -12.94
CA LEU A 139 -12.79 -0.61 -14.35
C LEU A 139 -12.69 0.90 -14.67
N ASN A 140 -13.63 1.71 -14.18
CA ASN A 140 -13.61 3.17 -14.38
C ASN A 140 -12.32 3.82 -13.86
N LYS A 141 -11.84 3.36 -12.70
CA LYS A 141 -10.55 3.83 -12.15
C LYS A 141 -9.35 3.33 -12.96
N ALA A 142 -9.36 2.08 -13.40
CA ALA A 142 -8.30 1.52 -14.23
C ALA A 142 -8.19 2.30 -15.55
N LEU A 143 -9.32 2.54 -16.23
CA LEU A 143 -9.38 3.35 -17.45
C LEU A 143 -8.86 4.77 -17.22
N ALA A 144 -9.30 5.44 -16.16
CA ALA A 144 -8.83 6.78 -15.83
C ALA A 144 -7.32 6.84 -15.57
N ILE A 145 -6.75 5.80 -14.93
CA ILE A 145 -5.32 5.69 -14.64
C ILE A 145 -4.53 5.50 -15.94
N VAL A 146 -4.92 4.54 -16.78
CA VAL A 146 -4.24 4.26 -18.04
C VAL A 146 -4.32 5.47 -18.98
N HIS A 147 -5.50 6.08 -19.11
CA HIS A 147 -5.69 7.32 -19.87
C HIS A 147 -4.77 8.44 -19.36
N HIS A 148 -4.73 8.68 -18.05
CA HIS A 148 -3.81 9.68 -17.47
C HIS A 148 -2.35 9.39 -17.82
N LEU A 149 -1.91 8.13 -17.69
CA LEU A 149 -0.52 7.78 -17.98
C LEU A 149 -0.17 8.03 -19.45
N LYS A 150 -1.06 7.70 -20.37
CA LYS A 150 -0.87 7.93 -21.81
C LYS A 150 -0.83 9.41 -22.15
N GLU A 151 -1.83 10.19 -21.72
CA GLU A 151 -1.90 11.65 -21.93
C GLU A 151 -0.70 12.41 -21.35
N ARG A 152 -0.02 11.81 -20.38
CA ARG A 152 1.13 12.42 -19.69
C ARG A 152 2.46 11.74 -20.02
N ASN A 153 2.49 10.86 -21.03
CA ASN A 153 3.69 10.12 -21.45
C ASN A 153 4.41 9.47 -20.24
N GLY A 154 3.66 8.71 -19.45
CA GLY A 154 4.13 8.01 -18.24
C GLY A 154 4.29 8.88 -16.99
N LYS A 155 4.11 10.20 -17.07
CA LYS A 155 4.25 11.09 -15.90
C LYS A 155 3.00 11.05 -15.02
N LEU A 156 3.14 10.44 -13.85
CA LEU A 156 2.09 10.41 -12.84
C LEU A 156 1.94 11.76 -12.12
N ASP A 157 0.79 12.40 -12.30
CA ASP A 157 0.38 13.62 -11.60
C ASP A 157 -0.94 13.32 -10.88
N PHE A 158 -0.88 13.21 -9.55
CA PHE A 158 -2.04 12.85 -8.74
C PHE A 158 -3.15 13.90 -8.74
N LYS A 159 -2.81 15.19 -8.91
CA LYS A 159 -3.82 16.25 -8.92
C LYS A 159 -4.66 16.12 -10.17
N LEU A 160 -4.02 15.94 -11.32
CA LEU A 160 -4.71 15.75 -12.59
C LEU A 160 -5.43 14.41 -12.64
N LEU A 161 -4.79 13.31 -12.20
CA LEU A 161 -5.41 11.99 -12.14
C LEU A 161 -6.72 12.01 -11.34
N ASN A 162 -6.77 12.75 -10.23
CA ASN A 162 -8.00 12.89 -9.45
C ASN A 162 -9.13 13.61 -10.20
N VAL A 163 -8.81 14.53 -11.12
CA VAL A 163 -9.79 15.16 -12.02
C VAL A 163 -10.28 14.13 -13.03
N VAL A 164 -9.37 13.44 -13.72
CA VAL A 164 -9.71 12.40 -14.71
C VAL A 164 -10.59 11.31 -14.09
N ILE A 165 -10.27 10.83 -12.89
CA ILE A 165 -11.08 9.84 -12.17
C ILE A 165 -12.50 10.35 -11.91
N LYS A 166 -12.67 11.64 -11.56
CA LYS A 166 -14.01 12.21 -11.33
C LYS A 166 -14.82 12.22 -12.62
N ASP A 167 -14.19 12.58 -13.75
CA ASP A 167 -14.86 12.63 -15.05
C ASP A 167 -15.34 11.24 -15.48
N TYR A 168 -14.50 10.20 -15.34
CA TYR A 168 -14.90 8.81 -15.61
C TYR A 168 -16.06 8.34 -14.71
N ASN A 169 -16.01 8.67 -13.42
CA ASN A 169 -17.09 8.31 -12.50
C ASN A 169 -18.41 9.04 -12.81
N GLN A 170 -18.39 10.21 -13.43
CA GLN A 170 -19.60 10.92 -13.85
C GLN A 170 -20.17 10.33 -15.13
N ARG A 171 -19.32 9.99 -16.11
CA ARG A 171 -19.73 9.35 -17.36
C ARG A 171 -20.41 8.01 -17.13
N GLY A 172 -19.87 7.18 -16.21
CA GLY A 172 -20.47 5.89 -15.86
C GLY A 172 -21.86 5.98 -15.22
N LYS A 173 -22.25 7.15 -14.66
CA LYS A 173 -23.60 7.35 -14.08
C LYS A 173 -24.65 7.80 -15.08
N LEU A 174 -24.23 8.20 -16.28
CA LEU A 174 -25.11 8.71 -17.33
C LEU A 174 -25.52 7.62 -18.33
N ASN A 175 -24.99 6.40 -18.15
CA ASN A 175 -25.28 5.21 -18.96
C ASN A 175 -26.12 4.21 -18.17
#